data_AF-A0AAD2CL89-F1
#
_entry.id   AF-A0AAD2CL89-F1
#
_cell.length_a   1.000
_cell.length_b   1.000
_cell.length_c   1.000
_cell.angle_alpha   90.00
_cell.angle_beta   90.00
_cell.angle_gamma   90.00
#
_symmetry.space_group_name_H-M   'P 1'
#
loop_
_entity.id
_entity.type
_entity.pdbx_description
1 polymer ?
#
loop_
_entity_poly.entity_id
_entity_poly.type
_entity_poly.pdbx_seq_one_letter_code
_entity_poly.pdbx_strand_id
1 'polypeptide(L)'
;MGRITMNGTITVDDTDGQIEVQDNMLGAYQLSLSAQFLSRFKVSSSYASVKIIEGSYRGTDLGETECIPRSSTPDWCKTFFLDFVPGDGTVVEISIYDFNNGSTAYKIGGSRIRIEEVAKRKGIEVPLSGSLSNVRLMCRLDKCMMGTEKGDLIFHIRGLDMNNKEPGPFGLGRSDPFYEISKKHPDSSDSDIEDWNAVYRSEHITNHLNPMWKDARLGLPELCFGDLDWPLKITVYDYDKNGKHDEMGSVVTSVKEMQQRISIRGNSDRAQAFMLTKELRGRQSNTGFLCILKASIGPPGDRKTIRAGRKQQDGGGKLSAWIAFGLLIFMVLLPLIIGLVIAREEEMTVDTTPETTFDSYYDDYKRDLNVTLRDGIKSGYLSGHHALDPQTKALDWLTTQDSGSNVTTNSTSELLQRYAMAVFYYATDGDNWNRNTTFLSDASVCDWGSNYGDGVTCNGAGQVTSFRLFNRGLTGSLPSEIGLLFSLRGIFLSMNNITGIPSRIGSLRNLEDLYLSRNDLLGGIPESISKLRNLESLHIQDNPRLTGDLDPLCSNVKPFFYGAADCKKPDLICSCCKACS
;
A
#
# COMPACT_ATOMS: atom_id res chain seq x y z
N MET A 1 -35.48 9.27 -27.87
CA MET A 1 -35.65 10.04 -26.62
C MET A 1 -34.74 9.44 -25.56
N GLY A 2 -33.50 9.93 -25.47
CA GLY A 2 -32.55 9.47 -24.44
C GLY A 2 -32.71 10.32 -23.19
N ARG A 3 -33.01 9.69 -22.06
CA ARG A 3 -33.15 10.36 -20.76
C ARG A 3 -31.75 10.61 -20.20
N ILE A 4 -31.27 11.84 -20.28
CA ILE A 4 -30.04 12.26 -19.60
C ILE A 4 -30.40 12.46 -18.13
N THR A 5 -29.74 11.73 -17.24
CA THR A 5 -29.87 11.94 -15.79
C THR A 5 -28.67 12.74 -15.34
N MET A 6 -28.87 14.00 -14.98
CA MET A 6 -27.84 14.90 -14.45
C MET A 6 -28.17 15.24 -13.00
N ASN A 7 -27.14 15.24 -12.13
CA ASN A 7 -27.24 15.77 -10.76
C ASN A 7 -26.80 17.24 -10.78
N GLY A 8 -27.75 18.17 -10.86
CA GLY A 8 -27.48 19.61 -10.89
C GLY A 8 -28.78 20.41 -10.88
N THR A 9 -28.73 21.67 -10.44
CA THR A 9 -29.86 22.60 -10.57
C THR A 9 -29.74 23.27 -11.92
N ILE A 10 -30.77 23.12 -12.77
CA ILE A 10 -30.83 23.81 -14.07
C ILE A 10 -31.58 25.11 -13.86
N THR A 11 -30.90 26.24 -14.03
CA THR A 11 -31.55 27.54 -14.19
C THR A 11 -31.52 27.90 -15.67
N VAL A 12 -32.71 28.11 -16.24
CA VAL A 12 -32.87 28.59 -17.62
C VAL A 12 -33.01 30.10 -17.53
N ASP A 13 -32.06 30.83 -18.11
CA ASP A 13 -32.22 32.25 -18.35
C ASP A 13 -32.95 32.42 -19.70
N ASP A 14 -34.18 32.93 -19.65
CA ASP A 14 -35.08 33.05 -20.79
C ASP A 14 -34.63 34.11 -21.82
N THR A 15 -33.49 34.78 -21.61
CA THR A 15 -33.06 35.87 -22.48
C THR A 15 -32.00 35.49 -23.53
N ASP A 16 -31.15 34.48 -23.30
CA ASP A 16 -30.05 34.14 -24.22
C ASP A 16 -29.88 32.64 -24.53
N GLY A 17 -30.77 31.77 -24.06
CA GLY A 17 -30.76 30.34 -24.42
C GLY A 17 -29.51 29.57 -23.97
N GLN A 18 -28.70 30.15 -23.08
CA GLN A 18 -27.59 29.46 -22.44
C GLN A 18 -28.12 28.64 -21.25
N ILE A 19 -27.88 27.33 -21.28
CA ILE A 19 -28.12 26.45 -20.14
C ILE A 19 -26.89 26.53 -19.25
N GLU A 20 -26.95 27.33 -18.18
CA GLU A 20 -25.97 27.23 -17.10
C GLU A 20 -26.29 26.02 -16.24
N VAL A 21 -25.44 24.99 -16.33
CA VAL A 21 -25.46 23.85 -15.42
C VAL A 21 -24.60 24.23 -14.22
N GLN A 22 -25.22 24.57 -13.10
CA GLN A 22 -24.50 24.62 -11.83
C GLN A 22 -24.22 23.19 -11.37
N ASP A 23 -22.93 22.83 -11.41
CA ASP A 23 -22.43 21.55 -10.94
C ASP A 23 -22.67 21.45 -9.43
N ASN A 24 -23.70 20.70 -9.01
CA ASN A 24 -24.04 20.45 -7.60
C ASN A 24 -23.06 19.41 -6.99
N MET A 25 -21.77 19.63 -7.18
CA MET A 25 -20.72 18.84 -6.55
C MET A 25 -20.68 19.20 -5.07
N LEU A 26 -20.59 18.19 -4.19
CA LEU A 26 -20.05 18.40 -2.84
C LEU A 26 -18.75 19.19 -2.98
N GLY A 27 -18.73 20.40 -2.45
CA GLY A 27 -17.55 21.25 -2.45
C GLY A 27 -17.03 21.38 -1.02
N ALA A 28 -15.72 21.26 -0.85
CA ALA A 28 -15.06 21.74 0.35
C ALA A 28 -14.92 23.26 0.25
N TYR A 29 -15.35 23.95 1.30
CA TYR A 29 -15.25 25.39 1.40
C TYR A 29 -14.43 25.77 2.62
N GLN A 30 -13.60 26.80 2.47
CA GLN A 30 -12.82 27.38 3.54
C GLN A 30 -13.59 28.58 4.09
N LEU A 31 -14.03 28.47 5.34
CA LEU A 31 -14.66 29.55 6.10
C LEU A 31 -13.59 30.29 6.88
N SER A 32 -13.41 31.57 6.55
CA SER A 32 -12.50 32.51 7.20
C SER A 32 -13.30 33.56 7.96
N LEU A 33 -12.84 33.92 9.16
CA LEU A 33 -13.56 34.79 10.08
C LEU A 33 -12.75 36.02 10.46
N SER A 34 -13.39 37.18 10.44
CA SER A 34 -12.88 38.38 11.10
C SER A 34 -14.03 39.14 11.77
N ALA A 35 -13.74 39.96 12.76
CA ALA A 35 -14.74 40.79 13.43
C ALA A 35 -14.32 42.26 13.44
N GLN A 36 -15.31 43.16 13.48
CA GLN A 36 -15.08 44.59 13.65
C GLN A 36 -15.89 45.16 14.81
N PHE A 37 -15.35 46.22 15.44
CA PHE A 37 -15.97 46.99 16.52
C PHE A 37 -16.13 46.25 17.86
N LEU A 38 -15.21 45.35 18.22
CA LEU A 38 -15.19 44.70 19.53
C LEU A 38 -14.80 45.64 20.69
N SER A 39 -14.30 46.84 20.42
CA SER A 39 -13.62 47.72 21.40
C SER A 39 -14.49 48.35 22.50
N ARG A 40 -15.83 48.23 22.49
CA ARG A 40 -16.65 48.83 23.56
C ARG A 40 -16.53 48.11 24.91
N PHE A 41 -15.89 46.94 24.98
CA PHE A 41 -15.92 46.06 26.17
C PHE A 41 -14.60 45.86 26.90
N LYS A 42 -13.54 46.65 26.63
CA LYS A 42 -12.18 46.37 27.15
C LYS A 42 -11.75 44.91 26.84
N VAL A 43 -12.03 44.42 25.63
CA VAL A 43 -11.70 43.06 25.22
C VAL A 43 -10.20 42.83 25.41
N SER A 44 -9.86 41.84 26.24
CA SER A 44 -8.48 41.54 26.60
C SER A 44 -7.84 40.61 25.59
N SER A 45 -8.55 39.58 25.14
CA SER A 45 -8.11 38.63 24.12
C SER A 45 -9.32 37.84 23.60
N SER A 46 -9.54 37.77 22.28
CA SER A 46 -10.75 37.17 21.71
C SER A 46 -10.48 35.98 20.79
N TYR A 47 -11.36 34.98 20.85
CA TYR A 47 -11.40 33.85 19.91
C TYR A 47 -12.84 33.54 19.48
N ALA A 48 -13.00 32.80 18.38
CA ALA A 48 -14.28 32.33 17.88
C ALA A 48 -14.37 30.80 17.94
N SER A 49 -15.53 30.27 18.31
CA SER A 49 -15.91 28.86 18.24
C SER A 49 -16.97 28.69 17.15
N VAL A 50 -16.82 27.66 16.33
CA VAL A 50 -17.67 27.43 15.15
C VAL A 50 -18.30 26.03 15.23
N LYS A 51 -19.62 25.94 15.08
CA LYS A 51 -20.36 24.66 15.14
C LYS A 51 -21.33 24.54 13.97
N ILE A 52 -21.40 23.38 13.32
CA ILE A 52 -22.50 23.05 12.39
C ILE A 52 -23.71 22.65 13.21
N ILE A 53 -24.88 23.20 12.91
CA ILE A 53 -26.14 22.86 13.58
C ILE A 53 -26.88 21.79 12.77
N GLU A 54 -27.03 20.60 13.35
CA GLU A 54 -27.76 19.48 12.76
C GLU A 54 -29.11 19.30 13.49
N GLY A 55 -30.19 19.76 12.87
CA GLY A 55 -31.52 19.70 13.47
C GLY A 55 -31.68 20.66 14.68
N SER A 56 -32.48 20.28 15.67
CA SER A 56 -32.96 21.21 16.70
C SER A 56 -32.13 21.27 17.99
N TYR A 57 -31.22 20.33 18.27
CA TYR A 57 -30.54 20.27 19.58
C TYR A 57 -29.09 19.73 19.60
N ARG A 58 -28.51 19.29 18.48
CA ARG A 58 -27.11 18.83 18.42
C ARG A 58 -26.36 19.58 17.33
N GLY A 59 -25.16 20.04 17.66
CA GLY A 59 -24.26 20.66 16.71
C GLY A 59 -22.90 20.00 16.75
N THR A 60 -22.31 19.80 15.57
CA THR A 60 -20.96 19.26 15.38
C THR A 60 -19.97 20.41 15.53
N ASP A 61 -19.02 20.30 16.46
CA ASP A 61 -18.02 21.34 16.71
C ASP A 61 -16.94 21.29 15.63
N LEU A 62 -16.68 22.41 14.95
CA LEU A 62 -15.56 22.57 14.01
C LEU A 62 -14.31 23.12 14.72
N GLY A 63 -14.44 23.47 16.00
CA GLY A 63 -13.36 23.92 16.86
C GLY A 63 -13.29 25.43 17.03
N GLU A 64 -12.16 25.87 17.59
CA GLU A 64 -11.93 27.25 18.01
C GLU A 64 -10.75 27.87 17.26
N THR A 65 -10.83 29.17 16.95
CA THR A 65 -9.71 29.95 16.40
C THR A 65 -8.61 30.16 17.43
N GLU A 66 -7.46 30.64 16.99
CA GLU A 66 -6.48 31.20 17.90
C GLU A 66 -7.04 32.41 18.68
N CYS A 67 -6.49 32.65 19.87
CA CYS A 67 -6.85 33.78 20.69
C CYS A 67 -6.01 35.00 20.31
N ILE A 68 -6.66 36.08 19.85
CA ILE A 68 -5.98 37.32 19.46
C ILE A 68 -6.01 38.32 20.63
N PRO A 69 -4.86 38.67 21.22
CA PRO A 69 -4.82 39.59 22.36
C PRO A 69 -5.08 41.04 21.94
N ARG A 70 -5.93 41.73 22.72
CA ARG A 70 -6.15 43.18 22.74
C ARG A 70 -6.50 43.80 21.37
N SER A 71 -7.28 43.10 20.54
CA SER A 71 -7.71 43.60 19.24
C SER A 71 -9.20 43.93 19.21
N SER A 72 -9.54 45.15 18.73
CA SER A 72 -10.93 45.54 18.41
C SER A 72 -11.45 44.93 17.12
N THR A 73 -10.53 44.45 16.28
CA THR A 73 -10.76 44.01 14.90
C THR A 73 -9.93 42.75 14.63
N PRO A 74 -10.21 41.63 15.32
CA PRO A 74 -9.47 40.40 15.13
C PRO A 74 -9.73 39.85 13.73
N ASP A 75 -8.65 39.46 13.07
CA ASP A 75 -8.65 38.68 11.84
C ASP A 75 -8.00 37.33 12.17
N TRP A 76 -8.84 36.30 12.31
CA TRP A 76 -8.37 34.99 12.73
C TRP A 76 -7.83 34.23 11.51
N CYS A 77 -6.58 33.81 11.63
CA CYS A 77 -5.85 33.05 10.63
C CYS A 77 -6.37 31.62 10.52
N LYS A 78 -6.93 31.04 11.59
CA LYS A 78 -7.54 29.70 11.52
C LYS A 78 -8.77 29.73 10.62
N THR A 79 -8.79 28.85 9.63
CA THR A 79 -9.93 28.63 8.74
C THR A 79 -10.58 27.29 9.00
N PHE A 80 -11.89 27.22 8.80
CA PHE A 80 -12.69 26.02 9.02
C PHE A 80 -13.08 25.41 7.68
N PHE A 81 -13.04 24.09 7.56
CA PHE A 81 -13.41 23.43 6.31
C PHE A 81 -14.81 22.84 6.43
N LEU A 82 -15.62 23.09 5.41
CA LEU A 82 -17.03 22.71 5.39
C LEU A 82 -17.31 21.93 4.12
N ASP A 83 -17.77 20.68 4.26
CA ASP A 83 -18.43 19.96 3.18
C ASP A 83 -19.94 20.28 3.26
N PHE A 84 -20.47 21.04 2.29
CA PHE A 84 -21.91 21.30 2.22
C PHE A 84 -22.46 21.12 0.81
N VAL A 85 -23.71 20.67 0.71
CA VAL A 85 -24.43 20.54 -0.56
C VAL A 85 -25.30 21.78 -0.75
N PRO A 86 -25.19 22.53 -1.86
CA PRO A 86 -26.08 23.65 -2.12
C PRO A 86 -27.56 23.24 -2.00
N GLY A 87 -28.29 23.88 -1.07
CA GLY A 87 -29.71 23.60 -0.81
C GLY A 87 -30.01 22.59 0.31
N ASP A 88 -29.00 22.03 0.98
CA ASP A 88 -29.20 21.14 2.13
C ASP A 88 -29.63 21.86 3.43
N GLY A 89 -29.58 23.19 3.43
CA GLY A 89 -29.98 24.03 4.55
C GLY A 89 -28.97 24.08 5.69
N THR A 90 -27.70 23.72 5.46
CA THR A 90 -26.63 23.75 6.47
C THR A 90 -26.51 25.11 7.16
N VAL A 91 -26.61 25.09 8.50
CA VAL A 91 -26.47 26.26 9.37
C VAL A 91 -25.22 26.11 10.22
N VAL A 92 -24.41 27.16 10.28
CA VAL A 92 -23.25 27.25 11.18
C VAL A 92 -23.52 28.30 12.26
N GLU A 93 -23.31 27.92 13.51
CA GLU A 93 -23.31 28.80 14.67
C GLU A 93 -21.87 29.24 14.98
N ILE A 94 -21.65 30.55 14.99
CA ILE A 94 -20.37 31.17 15.33
C ILE A 94 -20.54 31.91 16.65
N SER A 95 -19.70 31.61 17.63
CA SER A 95 -19.73 32.21 18.97
C SER A 95 -18.38 32.84 19.29
N ILE A 96 -18.36 34.12 19.67
CA ILE A 96 -17.13 34.85 20.03
C ILE A 96 -17.01 34.88 21.55
N TYR A 97 -15.80 34.70 22.07
CA TYR A 97 -15.48 34.70 23.49
C TYR A 97 -14.39 35.72 23.82
N ASP A 98 -14.46 36.29 25.03
CA ASP A 98 -13.41 37.09 25.65
C ASP A 98 -12.66 36.24 26.68
N PHE A 99 -11.34 36.21 26.57
CA PHE A 99 -10.45 35.52 27.46
C PHE A 99 -9.69 36.55 28.30
N ASN A 100 -10.04 36.65 29.58
CA ASN A 100 -9.33 37.45 30.56
C ASN A 100 -8.31 36.58 31.30
N ASN A 101 -7.08 37.07 31.41
CA ASN A 101 -5.91 36.38 31.93
C ASN A 101 -6.15 35.87 33.37
N GLY A 102 -6.69 34.64 33.52
CA GLY A 102 -6.95 33.98 34.80
C GLY A 102 -8.42 33.60 35.13
N SER A 103 -9.39 33.76 34.22
CA SER A 103 -10.80 33.35 34.44
C SER A 103 -11.43 32.65 33.23
N THR A 104 -12.50 31.90 33.45
CA THR A 104 -13.28 31.21 32.39
C THR A 104 -13.72 32.17 31.28
N ALA A 105 -13.54 31.76 30.02
CA ALA A 105 -13.89 32.57 28.85
C ALA A 105 -15.37 33.00 28.86
N TYR A 106 -15.65 34.27 28.60
CA TYR A 106 -17.01 34.82 28.59
C TYR A 106 -17.53 34.96 27.16
N LYS A 107 -18.70 34.39 26.86
CA LYS A 107 -19.32 34.51 25.53
C LYS A 107 -19.74 35.95 25.28
N ILE A 108 -19.04 36.61 24.36
CA ILE A 108 -19.28 37.98 23.90
C ILE A 108 -20.60 38.01 23.11
N GLY A 109 -20.77 37.13 22.13
CA GLY A 109 -21.98 37.05 21.31
C GLY A 109 -21.92 35.91 20.31
N GLY A 110 -23.00 35.67 19.57
CA GLY A 110 -22.99 34.64 18.53
C GLY A 110 -24.01 34.88 17.43
N SER A 111 -23.81 34.24 16.29
CA SER A 111 -24.74 34.30 15.17
C SER A 111 -24.88 32.95 14.49
N ARG A 112 -26.04 32.72 13.89
CA ARG A 112 -26.34 31.50 13.13
C ARG A 112 -26.53 31.88 11.67
N ILE A 113 -25.78 31.22 10.80
CA ILE A 113 -25.64 31.62 9.41
C ILE A 113 -25.88 30.42 8.52
N ARG A 114 -26.71 30.59 7.49
CA ARG A 114 -26.86 29.60 6.43
C ARG A 114 -25.65 29.69 5.50
N ILE A 115 -24.88 28.60 5.37
CA ILE A 115 -23.63 28.61 4.59
C ILE A 115 -23.89 28.91 3.10
N GLU A 116 -25.05 28.52 2.58
CA GLU A 116 -25.48 28.88 1.22
C GLU A 116 -25.53 30.41 0.98
N GLU A 117 -25.88 31.21 2.00
CA GLU A 117 -25.96 32.67 1.88
C GLU A 117 -24.56 33.29 1.82
N VAL A 118 -23.62 32.73 2.57
CA VAL A 118 -22.20 33.10 2.55
C VAL A 118 -21.59 32.78 1.18
N ALA A 119 -21.89 31.57 0.66
CA ALA A 119 -21.41 31.11 -0.64
C ALA A 119 -21.91 31.97 -1.81
N LYS A 120 -23.21 32.31 -1.82
CA LYS A 120 -23.82 33.14 -2.87
C LYS A 120 -23.23 34.55 -2.95
N ARG A 121 -22.79 35.11 -1.82
CA ARG A 121 -22.32 36.50 -1.72
C ARG A 121 -20.80 36.67 -1.68
N LYS A 122 -20.03 35.57 -1.79
CA LYS A 122 -18.55 35.56 -1.62
C LYS A 122 -18.12 36.17 -0.28
N GLY A 123 -18.91 35.88 0.75
CA GLY A 123 -18.78 36.44 2.09
C GLY A 123 -19.91 37.40 2.46
N ILE A 124 -20.20 37.48 3.76
CA ILE A 124 -21.27 38.31 4.32
C ILE A 124 -20.84 38.92 5.66
N GLU A 125 -21.39 40.10 5.94
CA GLU A 125 -21.39 40.65 7.29
C GLU A 125 -22.65 40.22 8.03
N VAL A 126 -22.48 39.66 9.22
CA VAL A 126 -23.60 39.21 10.05
C VAL A 126 -23.53 39.91 11.41
N PRO A 127 -24.66 40.46 11.89
CA PRO A 127 -24.73 40.97 13.25
C PRO A 127 -24.66 39.81 14.26
N LEU A 128 -24.00 40.05 15.39
CA LEU A 128 -24.05 39.14 16.52
C LEU A 128 -25.33 39.37 17.33
N SER A 129 -25.99 38.28 17.72
CA SER A 129 -27.12 38.32 18.65
C SER A 129 -26.63 38.49 20.10
N GLY A 130 -27.43 39.20 20.92
CA GLY A 130 -27.13 39.51 22.33
C GLY A 130 -26.89 41.00 22.59
N SER A 131 -26.14 41.35 23.64
CA SER A 131 -25.83 42.74 24.06
C SER A 131 -24.95 43.54 23.07
N LEU A 132 -24.79 43.05 21.83
CA LEU A 132 -23.76 43.45 20.87
C LEU A 132 -24.27 43.60 19.43
N SER A 133 -25.48 44.13 19.25
CA SER A 133 -26.10 44.35 17.92
C SER A 133 -25.25 45.18 16.93
N ASN A 134 -24.22 45.88 17.43
CA ASN A 134 -23.35 46.75 16.63
C ASN A 134 -22.02 46.07 16.21
N VAL A 135 -21.73 44.86 16.72
CA VAL A 135 -20.55 44.09 16.29
C VAL A 135 -20.88 43.38 14.98
N ARG A 136 -20.00 43.55 13.99
CA ARG A 136 -20.12 42.93 12.67
C ARG A 136 -19.12 41.78 12.59
N LEU A 137 -19.63 40.56 12.46
CA LEU A 137 -18.83 39.39 12.12
C LEU A 137 -18.77 39.30 10.60
N MET A 138 -17.57 39.38 10.05
CA MET A 138 -17.32 39.12 8.64
C MET A 138 -17.03 37.63 8.46
N CYS A 139 -17.89 36.96 7.70
CA CYS A 139 -17.72 35.57 7.32
C CYS A 139 -17.38 35.54 5.84
N ARG A 140 -16.19 35.09 5.47
CA ARG A 140 -15.83 34.86 4.07
C ARG A 140 -15.80 33.36 3.81
N LEU A 141 -16.47 32.96 2.73
CA LEU A 141 -16.41 31.59 2.25
C LEU A 141 -15.68 31.58 0.92
N ASP A 142 -14.48 31.03 0.94
CA ASP A 142 -13.69 30.82 -0.26
C ASP A 142 -13.86 29.35 -0.65
N LYS A 143 -14.25 29.10 -1.92
CA LYS A 143 -14.25 27.72 -2.44
C LYS A 143 -12.80 27.24 -2.38
N CYS A 144 -12.53 26.12 -1.71
CA CYS A 144 -11.16 25.61 -1.60
C CYS A 144 -10.61 25.40 -3.02
N MET A 145 -9.71 26.29 -3.44
CA MET A 145 -8.82 26.06 -4.57
C MET A 145 -7.46 25.69 -3.97
N MET A 146 -7.44 24.60 -3.20
CA MET A 146 -6.21 24.04 -2.65
C MET A 146 -5.68 23.05 -3.70
N GLY A 147 -4.45 23.24 -4.15
CA GLY A 147 -3.82 22.42 -5.19
C GLY A 147 -4.22 22.76 -6.63
N THR A 148 -3.24 23.11 -7.45
CA THR A 148 -3.38 23.39 -8.89
C THR A 148 -3.74 22.16 -9.73
N GLU A 149 -3.79 20.98 -9.13
CA GLU A 149 -3.96 19.71 -9.85
C GLU A 149 -5.43 19.30 -9.95
N LYS A 150 -5.96 19.43 -11.18
CA LYS A 150 -7.26 18.90 -11.57
C LYS A 150 -7.04 17.54 -12.22
N GLY A 151 -7.67 16.49 -11.69
CA GLY A 151 -7.53 15.16 -12.25
C GLY A 151 -7.93 14.05 -11.29
N ASP A 152 -7.69 12.82 -11.73
CA ASP A 152 -7.87 11.64 -10.92
C ASP A 152 -6.50 11.04 -10.58
N LEU A 153 -6.33 10.63 -9.33
CA LEU A 153 -5.29 9.71 -8.93
C LEU A 153 -5.62 8.33 -9.52
N ILE A 154 -4.75 7.84 -10.40
CA ILE A 154 -4.77 6.49 -10.94
C ILE A 154 -3.70 5.70 -10.20
N PHE A 155 -4.09 4.63 -9.52
CA PHE A 155 -3.20 3.91 -8.63
C PHE A 155 -3.44 2.40 -8.64
N HIS A 156 -2.41 1.66 -8.26
CA HIS A 156 -2.43 0.19 -8.16
C HIS A 156 -1.70 -0.21 -6.89
N ILE A 157 -2.38 -0.95 -6.02
CA ILE A 157 -1.85 -1.40 -4.73
C ILE A 157 -1.73 -2.93 -4.70
N ARG A 158 -0.67 -3.41 -4.07
CA ARG A 158 -0.46 -4.81 -3.73
C ARG A 158 -0.21 -4.96 -2.23
N GLY A 159 -0.84 -5.94 -1.61
CA GLY A 159 -0.58 -6.35 -0.24
C GLY A 159 0.48 -7.43 -0.16
N LEU A 160 1.27 -7.43 0.91
CA LEU A 160 2.34 -8.39 1.16
C LEU A 160 2.37 -8.80 2.64
N ASP A 161 2.63 -10.08 2.89
CA ASP A 161 2.82 -10.67 4.21
C ASP A 161 1.75 -10.26 5.23
N MET A 162 0.49 -10.24 4.79
CA MET A 162 -0.65 -9.87 5.62
C MET A 162 -0.87 -10.88 6.73
N ASN A 163 -1.22 -10.39 7.92
CA ASN A 163 -1.51 -11.23 9.07
C ASN A 163 -2.81 -12.00 8.87
N ASN A 164 -2.74 -13.33 8.92
CA ASN A 164 -3.90 -14.21 8.78
C ASN A 164 -4.83 -14.12 9.99
N LYS A 165 -6.11 -13.79 9.77
CA LYS A 165 -7.17 -13.78 10.80
C LYS A 165 -8.05 -15.03 10.76
N GLU A 166 -8.06 -15.76 9.64
CA GLU A 166 -8.87 -16.96 9.46
C GLU A 166 -7.98 -18.19 9.21
N PRO A 167 -7.24 -18.71 10.21
CA PRO A 167 -6.35 -19.85 10.02
C PRO A 167 -7.08 -21.15 9.68
N GLY A 168 -8.41 -21.21 9.79
CA GLY A 168 -9.22 -22.38 9.45
C GLY A 168 -8.88 -23.65 10.26
N PRO A 169 -9.52 -24.79 9.95
CA PRO A 169 -9.15 -26.08 10.53
C PRO A 169 -7.74 -26.48 10.09
N PHE A 170 -6.93 -26.98 11.03
CA PHE A 170 -5.55 -27.43 10.79
C PHE A 170 -4.57 -26.33 10.29
N GLY A 171 -4.93 -25.04 10.41
CA GLY A 171 -4.04 -23.94 10.02
C GLY A 171 -3.95 -23.69 8.51
N LEU A 172 -4.86 -24.26 7.71
CA LEU A 172 -4.87 -24.15 6.24
C LEU A 172 -5.70 -22.97 5.71
N GLY A 173 -6.54 -22.36 6.53
CA GLY A 173 -7.36 -21.21 6.15
C GLY A 173 -6.52 -19.95 5.97
N ARG A 174 -7.02 -19.01 5.16
CA ARG A 174 -6.40 -17.71 4.91
C ARG A 174 -7.47 -16.64 4.86
N SER A 175 -7.13 -15.45 5.36
CA SER A 175 -7.96 -14.25 5.22
C SER A 175 -8.30 -13.92 3.76
N ASP A 176 -9.40 -13.20 3.60
CA ASP A 176 -9.99 -12.68 2.38
C ASP A 176 -9.80 -11.14 2.28
N PRO A 177 -8.58 -10.62 2.04
CA PRO A 177 -8.30 -9.20 2.23
C PRO A 177 -8.93 -8.28 1.18
N PHE A 178 -9.39 -7.12 1.66
CA PHE A 178 -9.69 -5.91 0.87
C PHE A 178 -9.12 -4.68 1.57
N TYR A 179 -8.94 -3.56 0.84
CA TYR A 179 -8.54 -2.30 1.46
C TYR A 179 -9.58 -1.19 1.26
N GLU A 180 -9.54 -0.24 2.19
CA GLU A 180 -10.24 1.04 2.10
C GLU A 180 -9.25 2.19 2.17
N ILE A 181 -9.53 3.25 1.38
CA ILE A 181 -8.84 4.53 1.52
C ILE A 181 -9.81 5.50 2.18
N SER A 182 -9.35 6.08 3.28
CA SER A 182 -10.09 7.06 4.05
C SER A 182 -9.34 8.38 4.08
N LYS A 183 -10.08 9.50 4.02
CA LYS A 183 -9.52 10.84 4.21
C LYS A 183 -9.75 11.31 5.64
N LYS A 184 -8.79 12.05 6.19
CA LYS A 184 -8.92 12.65 7.52
C LYS A 184 -9.95 13.77 7.49
N HIS A 185 -10.85 13.84 8.48
CA HIS A 185 -11.71 15.01 8.61
C HIS A 185 -10.86 16.27 8.89
N PRO A 186 -11.10 17.41 8.22
CA PRO A 186 -10.29 18.62 8.38
C PRO A 186 -10.21 19.13 9.83
N ASP A 187 -11.27 18.92 10.62
CA ASP A 187 -11.38 19.42 12.00
C ASP A 187 -10.80 18.49 13.07
N SER A 188 -10.15 17.39 12.68
CA SER A 188 -9.58 16.35 13.58
C SER A 188 -8.33 16.78 14.37
N SER A 189 -8.21 18.07 14.69
CA SER A 189 -7.00 18.65 15.30
C SER A 189 -6.90 18.52 16.82
N ASP A 190 -7.93 18.07 17.56
CA ASP A 190 -7.84 18.16 19.03
C ASP A 190 -8.81 17.28 19.87
N SER A 191 -9.30 16.15 19.36
CA SER A 191 -10.02 15.19 20.21
C SER A 191 -9.59 13.76 19.91
N ASP A 192 -9.50 12.92 20.95
CA ASP A 192 -9.06 11.51 20.94
C ASP A 192 -9.89 10.57 20.02
N ILE A 193 -10.70 11.12 19.11
CA ILE A 193 -11.51 10.41 18.13
C ILE A 193 -10.89 10.67 16.75
N GLU A 194 -10.10 9.71 16.26
CA GLU A 194 -9.60 9.68 14.89
C GLU A 194 -10.76 9.49 13.89
N ASP A 195 -11.37 10.58 13.41
CA ASP A 195 -12.46 10.52 12.43
C ASP A 195 -11.93 10.43 10.99
N TRP A 196 -11.90 9.19 10.48
CA TRP A 196 -11.47 8.84 9.12
C TRP A 196 -12.67 8.44 8.26
N ASN A 197 -12.87 9.13 7.14
CA ASN A 197 -14.00 8.88 6.24
C ASN A 197 -13.58 8.08 5.02
N ALA A 198 -14.08 6.84 4.88
CA ALA A 198 -13.81 5.97 3.74
C ALA A 198 -14.38 6.57 2.44
N VAL A 199 -13.51 6.79 1.46
CA VAL A 199 -13.85 7.34 0.13
C VAL A 199 -13.70 6.30 -0.98
N TYR A 200 -13.02 5.19 -0.71
CA TYR A 200 -12.82 4.09 -1.64
C TYR A 200 -12.75 2.75 -0.92
N ARG A 201 -13.20 1.69 -1.60
CA ARG A 201 -13.08 0.29 -1.19
C ARG A 201 -12.76 -0.57 -2.40
N SER A 202 -11.76 -1.47 -2.27
CA SER A 202 -11.41 -2.46 -3.29
C SER A 202 -12.34 -3.67 -3.28
N GLU A 203 -12.21 -4.56 -4.26
CA GLU A 203 -12.67 -5.93 -4.12
C GLU A 203 -11.95 -6.67 -2.98
N HIS A 204 -12.60 -7.70 -2.43
CA HIS A 204 -11.91 -8.69 -1.60
C HIS A 204 -11.35 -9.80 -2.47
N ILE A 205 -10.21 -10.33 -2.06
CA ILE A 205 -9.54 -11.46 -2.73
C ILE A 205 -9.54 -12.61 -1.75
N THR A 206 -10.11 -13.74 -2.15
CA THR A 206 -10.31 -14.86 -1.23
C THR A 206 -9.03 -15.65 -0.95
N ASN A 207 -8.85 -16.08 0.30
CA ASN A 207 -7.78 -16.93 0.81
C ASN A 207 -6.36 -16.47 0.42
N HIS A 208 -6.06 -15.19 0.61
CA HIS A 208 -4.85 -14.57 0.10
C HIS A 208 -4.18 -13.66 1.13
N LEU A 209 -2.87 -13.80 1.35
CA LEU A 209 -2.11 -12.90 2.26
C LEU A 209 -1.16 -11.94 1.52
N ASN A 210 -1.06 -12.09 0.21
CA ASN A 210 -0.27 -11.21 -0.68
C ASN A 210 -1.10 -10.63 -1.85
N PRO A 211 -2.30 -10.08 -1.59
CA PRO A 211 -3.29 -9.75 -2.63
C PRO A 211 -2.77 -8.74 -3.65
N MET A 212 -3.09 -8.92 -4.92
CA MET A 212 -3.00 -7.85 -5.93
C MET A 212 -4.41 -7.41 -6.30
N TRP A 213 -4.75 -6.18 -5.93
CA TRP A 213 -6.04 -5.60 -6.25
C TRP A 213 -6.02 -4.91 -7.61
N LYS A 214 -7.19 -4.74 -8.22
CA LYS A 214 -7.35 -4.07 -9.51
C LYS A 214 -6.94 -2.59 -9.46
N ASP A 215 -6.55 -2.06 -10.62
CA ASP A 215 -6.34 -0.63 -10.82
C ASP A 215 -7.54 0.19 -10.35
N ALA A 216 -7.25 1.25 -9.60
CA ALA A 216 -8.24 2.12 -9.00
C ALA A 216 -8.04 3.57 -9.44
N ARG A 217 -9.14 4.34 -9.38
CA ARG A 217 -9.20 5.74 -9.81
C ARG A 217 -10.03 6.56 -8.83
N LEU A 218 -9.46 7.65 -8.32
CA LEU A 218 -10.12 8.54 -7.36
C LEU A 218 -9.88 10.00 -7.75
N GLY A 219 -10.93 10.82 -7.74
CA GLY A 219 -10.79 12.25 -7.98
C GLY A 219 -9.99 12.93 -6.85
N LEU A 220 -9.00 13.73 -7.21
CA LEU A 220 -8.19 14.48 -6.25
C LEU A 220 -9.00 15.43 -5.36
N PRO A 221 -10.05 16.13 -5.86
CA PRO A 221 -10.89 16.96 -5.01
C PRO A 221 -11.61 16.16 -3.91
N GLU A 222 -12.10 14.97 -4.24
CA GLU A 222 -12.82 14.11 -3.30
C GLU A 222 -11.88 13.44 -2.28
N LEU A 223 -10.65 13.13 -2.70
CA LEU A 223 -9.66 12.40 -1.93
C LEU A 223 -8.86 13.30 -0.98
N CYS A 224 -8.33 14.42 -1.50
CA CYS A 224 -7.31 15.22 -0.82
C CYS A 224 -7.52 16.73 -1.02
N PHE A 225 -8.68 17.14 -1.55
CA PHE A 225 -9.00 18.54 -1.86
C PHE A 225 -7.99 19.20 -2.80
N GLY A 226 -7.27 18.42 -3.61
CA GLY A 226 -6.18 18.88 -4.48
C GLY A 226 -4.81 19.05 -3.80
N ASP A 227 -4.73 18.98 -2.46
CA ASP A 227 -3.46 18.97 -1.74
C ASP A 227 -2.88 17.55 -1.71
N LEU A 228 -1.80 17.32 -2.46
CA LEU A 228 -1.20 15.98 -2.53
C LEU A 228 -0.53 15.55 -1.22
N ASP A 229 -0.26 16.47 -0.30
CA ASP A 229 0.27 16.19 1.04
C ASP A 229 -0.83 15.92 2.08
N TRP A 230 -2.11 16.01 1.72
CA TRP A 230 -3.23 15.77 2.63
C TRP A 230 -3.19 14.34 3.23
N PRO A 231 -3.43 14.19 4.55
CA PRO A 231 -3.37 12.89 5.21
C PRO A 231 -4.50 11.95 4.77
N LEU A 232 -4.10 10.77 4.33
CA LEU A 232 -4.92 9.64 3.95
C LEU A 232 -4.59 8.44 4.86
N LYS A 233 -5.58 7.62 5.17
CA LYS A 233 -5.40 6.33 5.85
C LYS A 233 -5.82 5.21 4.93
N ILE A 234 -4.91 4.28 4.70
CA ILE A 234 -5.21 3.03 3.99
C ILE A 234 -5.35 1.95 5.05
N THR A 235 -6.53 1.30 5.11
CA THR A 235 -6.82 0.23 6.06
C THR A 235 -7.14 -1.05 5.32
N VAL A 236 -6.49 -2.15 5.70
CA VAL A 236 -6.75 -3.48 5.15
C VAL A 236 -7.59 -4.27 6.13
N TYR A 237 -8.59 -4.95 5.60
CA TYR A 237 -9.55 -5.73 6.36
C TYR A 237 -9.65 -7.15 5.81
N ASP A 238 -9.98 -8.08 6.69
CA ASP A 238 -10.41 -9.42 6.35
C ASP A 238 -11.92 -9.41 6.09
N TYR A 239 -12.32 -9.93 4.93
CA TYR A 239 -13.72 -9.96 4.53
C TYR A 239 -14.49 -11.03 5.31
N ASP A 240 -15.63 -10.64 5.89
CA ASP A 240 -16.58 -11.55 6.53
C ASP A 240 -17.94 -11.29 5.86
N LYS A 241 -18.55 -12.36 5.37
CA LYS A 241 -19.89 -12.39 4.77
C LYS A 241 -20.99 -11.82 5.69
N ASN A 242 -20.78 -11.78 7.00
CA ASN A 242 -21.70 -11.20 7.97
C ASN A 242 -21.61 -9.65 8.02
N GLY A 243 -20.70 -9.05 7.26
CA GLY A 243 -20.51 -7.60 7.17
C GLY A 243 -19.70 -6.99 8.30
N LYS A 244 -19.19 -7.80 9.23
CA LYS A 244 -18.29 -7.37 10.31
C LYS A 244 -16.86 -7.78 9.94
N HIS A 245 -16.20 -6.92 9.18
CA HIS A 245 -14.85 -7.13 8.71
C HIS A 245 -13.81 -6.91 9.82
N ASP A 246 -12.81 -7.78 9.91
CA ASP A 246 -11.75 -7.68 10.91
C ASP A 246 -10.57 -6.90 10.34
N GLU A 247 -10.19 -5.80 11.00
CA GLU A 247 -9.02 -5.03 10.57
C GLU A 247 -7.74 -5.88 10.64
N MET A 248 -6.99 -5.93 9.55
CA MET A 248 -5.69 -6.59 9.46
C MET A 248 -4.58 -5.60 9.83
N GLY A 249 -4.69 -4.34 9.40
CA GLY A 249 -3.84 -3.22 9.82
C GLY A 249 -4.06 -1.98 8.97
N SER A 250 -3.43 -0.87 9.35
CA SER A 250 -3.54 0.40 8.65
C SER A 250 -2.22 1.16 8.57
N VAL A 251 -2.17 2.12 7.64
CA VAL A 251 -1.07 3.08 7.47
C VAL A 251 -1.63 4.45 7.12
N VAL A 252 -0.99 5.49 7.65
CA VAL A 252 -1.27 6.90 7.30
C VAL A 252 -0.22 7.37 6.30
N THR A 253 -0.65 8.02 5.23
CA THR A 253 0.19 8.49 4.11
C THR A 253 -0.45 9.69 3.40
N SER A 254 0.05 10.08 2.23
CA SER A 254 -0.50 11.11 1.35
C SER A 254 -0.37 10.70 -0.12
N VAL A 255 -1.05 11.38 -1.04
CA VAL A 255 -0.93 11.10 -2.49
C VAL A 255 0.51 11.29 -2.96
N LYS A 256 1.17 12.35 -2.49
CA LYS A 256 2.56 12.66 -2.82
C LYS A 256 3.51 11.58 -2.32
N GLU A 257 3.30 11.10 -1.11
CA GLU A 257 4.13 10.01 -0.56
C GLU A 257 3.89 8.71 -1.32
N MET A 258 2.65 8.40 -1.71
CA MET A 258 2.36 7.26 -2.59
C MET A 258 3.10 7.36 -3.93
N GLN A 259 3.21 8.56 -4.52
CA GLN A 259 3.99 8.80 -5.74
C GLN A 259 5.50 8.68 -5.52
N GLN A 260 6.00 9.05 -4.35
CA GLN A 260 7.43 8.93 -4.00
C GLN A 260 7.84 7.48 -3.70
N ARG A 261 6.90 6.67 -3.22
CA ARG A 261 7.10 5.27 -2.81
C ARG A 261 6.64 4.26 -3.86
N ILE A 262 6.63 4.66 -5.14
CA ILE A 262 6.31 3.75 -6.25
C ILE A 262 7.36 2.65 -6.33
N SER A 263 6.95 1.44 -6.02
CA SER A 263 7.75 0.23 -6.09
C SER A 263 7.45 -0.48 -7.41
N ILE A 264 8.41 -0.48 -8.32
CA ILE A 264 8.29 -1.15 -9.63
C ILE A 264 8.45 -2.67 -9.49
N ARG A 265 9.19 -3.15 -8.47
CA ARG A 265 9.52 -4.57 -8.30
C ARG A 265 8.85 -5.24 -7.09
N GLY A 266 7.84 -4.60 -6.51
CA GLY A 266 7.01 -5.14 -5.42
C GLY A 266 7.84 -5.58 -4.21
N ASN A 267 7.85 -6.89 -3.94
CA ASN A 267 8.57 -7.54 -2.83
C ASN A 267 10.07 -7.18 -2.75
N SER A 268 10.69 -6.84 -3.88
CA SER A 268 12.13 -6.54 -3.97
C SER A 268 12.48 -5.16 -3.42
N ASP A 269 11.50 -4.24 -3.39
CA ASP A 269 11.67 -2.85 -2.98
C ASP A 269 10.96 -2.60 -1.63
N ARG A 270 11.09 -3.55 -0.68
CA ARG A 270 10.38 -3.49 0.62
C ARG A 270 10.66 -2.22 1.43
N ALA A 271 11.82 -1.59 1.21
CA ALA A 271 12.17 -0.29 1.78
C ALA A 271 11.24 0.86 1.31
N GLN A 272 10.62 0.70 0.14
CA GLN A 272 9.63 1.64 -0.39
C GLN A 272 8.19 1.24 -0.04
N ALA A 273 7.96 0.04 0.49
CA ALA A 273 6.62 -0.37 0.90
C ALA A 273 6.15 0.39 2.16
N PHE A 274 4.84 0.58 2.26
CA PHE A 274 4.21 1.04 3.48
C PHE A 274 4.04 -0.12 4.45
N MET A 275 4.49 0.05 5.68
CA MET A 275 4.26 -0.93 6.73
C MET A 275 2.85 -0.76 7.29
N LEU A 276 2.07 -1.84 7.32
CA LEU A 276 0.80 -1.87 8.00
C LEU A 276 1.03 -2.14 9.47
N THR A 277 0.36 -1.34 10.30
CA THR A 277 0.45 -1.45 11.75
C THR A 277 -0.93 -1.69 12.33
N LYS A 278 -0.98 -2.46 13.42
CA LYS A 278 -2.17 -2.62 14.26
C LYS A 278 -1.75 -2.66 15.71
N GLU A 279 -2.51 -2.00 16.58
CA GLU A 279 -2.30 -2.10 18.01
C GLU A 279 -2.76 -3.48 18.51
N LEU A 280 -1.83 -4.23 19.09
CA LEU A 280 -2.07 -5.53 19.70
C LEU A 280 -1.52 -5.50 21.13
N ARG A 281 -2.40 -5.63 22.13
CA ARG A 281 -2.03 -5.65 23.56
C ARG A 281 -1.20 -4.43 24.01
N GLY A 282 -1.55 -3.22 23.53
CA GLY A 282 -0.87 -1.98 23.90
C GLY A 282 0.45 -1.72 23.17
N ARG A 283 0.79 -2.50 22.13
CA ARG A 283 1.95 -2.28 21.26
C ARG A 283 1.55 -2.26 19.79
N GLN A 284 2.05 -1.30 19.03
CA GLN A 284 1.95 -1.34 17.57
C GLN A 284 2.77 -2.50 17.03
N SER A 285 2.13 -3.38 16.28
CA SER A 285 2.75 -4.53 15.63
C SER A 285 2.65 -4.38 14.13
N ASN A 286 3.70 -4.78 13.42
CA ASN A 286 3.66 -4.93 11.96
C ASN A 286 2.73 -6.09 11.60
N THR A 287 1.77 -5.84 10.73
CA THR A 287 0.79 -6.83 10.29
C THR A 287 0.76 -7.06 8.78
N GLY A 288 1.71 -6.48 8.05
CA GLY A 288 1.84 -6.64 6.60
C GLY A 288 2.43 -5.40 5.95
N PHE A 289 2.46 -5.40 4.62
CA PHE A 289 2.99 -4.29 3.83
C PHE A 289 2.07 -3.97 2.65
N LEU A 290 2.05 -2.70 2.24
CA LEU A 290 1.41 -2.24 1.02
C LEU A 290 2.47 -1.68 0.07
N CYS A 291 2.55 -2.28 -1.12
CA CYS A 291 3.36 -1.76 -2.22
C CYS A 291 2.48 -0.94 -3.16
N ILE A 292 2.92 0.28 -3.48
CA ILE A 292 2.31 1.10 -4.52
C ILE A 292 3.01 0.79 -5.83
N LEU A 293 2.33 0.10 -6.75
CA LEU A 293 2.89 -0.25 -8.06
C LEU A 293 2.73 0.88 -9.07
N LYS A 294 1.72 1.73 -8.85
CA LYS A 294 1.41 2.89 -9.67
C LYS A 294 0.73 3.95 -8.81
N ALA A 295 1.13 5.20 -8.99
CA ALA A 295 0.43 6.38 -8.49
C ALA A 295 0.71 7.53 -9.46
N SER A 296 -0.25 7.88 -10.30
CA SER A 296 -0.10 8.89 -11.33
C SER A 296 -1.35 9.74 -11.46
N ILE A 297 -1.20 11.01 -11.79
CA ILE A 297 -2.31 11.94 -11.91
C ILE A 297 -2.67 12.06 -13.39
N GLY A 298 -3.90 11.66 -13.72
CA GLY A 298 -4.43 11.66 -15.07
C GLY A 298 -5.62 12.59 -15.21
N PRO A 299 -6.11 12.82 -16.45
CA PRO A 299 -7.31 13.61 -16.66
C PRO A 299 -8.52 12.96 -15.95
N PRO A 300 -9.54 13.75 -15.57
CA PRO A 300 -10.77 13.22 -14.97
C PRO A 300 -11.41 12.16 -15.87
N GLY A 301 -11.72 10.99 -15.32
CA GLY A 301 -12.43 9.92 -16.04
C GLY A 301 -13.94 10.10 -16.03
N ASP A 302 -14.63 9.47 -16.98
CA ASP A 302 -16.10 9.38 -16.98
C ASP A 302 -16.57 8.65 -15.70
N ARG A 303 -17.18 9.40 -14.78
CA ARG A 303 -17.57 8.92 -13.44
C ARG A 303 -18.70 7.88 -13.52
N LYS A 304 -18.38 6.60 -13.33
CA LYS A 304 -19.34 5.62 -12.80
C LYS A 304 -19.29 5.67 -11.28
N THR A 305 -20.31 6.25 -10.67
CA THR A 305 -20.49 6.34 -9.22
C THR A 305 -20.55 4.95 -8.59
N ILE A 306 -19.51 4.57 -7.83
CA ILE A 306 -19.58 3.47 -6.86
C ILE A 306 -19.84 4.11 -5.50
N ARG A 307 -21.09 4.07 -5.04
CA ARG A 307 -21.46 4.49 -3.68
C ARG A 307 -21.03 3.40 -2.70
N ALA A 308 -20.25 3.76 -1.68
CA ALA A 308 -20.15 2.98 -0.45
C ALA A 308 -21.56 2.90 0.18
N GLY A 309 -22.09 1.68 0.32
CA GLY A 309 -23.43 1.43 0.85
C GLY A 309 -23.54 1.86 2.32
N ARG A 310 -24.38 2.87 2.58
CA ARG A 310 -24.81 3.24 3.94
C ARG A 310 -25.74 2.15 4.47
N LYS A 311 -25.47 1.66 5.68
CA LYS A 311 -26.25 0.62 6.39
C LYS A 311 -27.74 0.85 6.29
N GLN A 312 -28.47 -0.11 5.73
CA GLN A 312 -29.91 -0.24 5.91
C GLN A 312 -30.13 -1.07 7.18
N GLN A 313 -30.57 -0.40 8.25
CA GLN A 313 -31.14 -1.05 9.42
C GLN A 313 -32.46 -1.70 9.00
N ASP A 314 -32.51 -3.03 8.94
CA ASP A 314 -33.78 -3.74 8.98
C ASP A 314 -33.90 -4.47 10.33
N GLY A 315 -34.94 -4.10 11.06
CA GLY A 315 -35.33 -4.71 12.31
C GLY A 315 -36.17 -5.97 12.12
N GLY A 316 -36.19 -6.79 13.16
CA GLY A 316 -37.41 -7.45 13.62
C GLY A 316 -37.83 -8.75 12.94
N GLY A 317 -37.32 -9.87 13.47
CA GLY A 317 -38.15 -11.01 13.86
C GLY A 317 -38.37 -12.14 12.84
N LYS A 318 -37.88 -13.33 13.17
CA LYS A 318 -38.69 -14.41 13.77
C LYS A 318 -37.81 -15.60 14.17
N LEU A 319 -37.96 -15.96 15.44
CA LEU A 319 -37.37 -17.10 16.11
C LEU A 319 -38.16 -18.36 15.71
N SER A 320 -37.52 -19.39 15.13
CA SER A 320 -38.10 -20.74 15.14
C SER A 320 -37.07 -21.88 14.99
N ALA A 321 -37.18 -22.82 15.93
CA ALA A 321 -37.01 -24.27 15.79
C ALA A 321 -35.62 -24.94 15.61
N TRP A 322 -34.48 -24.24 15.62
CA TRP A 322 -33.16 -24.91 15.53
C TRP A 322 -32.36 -25.01 16.83
N ILE A 323 -32.77 -24.30 17.88
CA ILE A 323 -32.02 -24.22 19.16
C ILE A 323 -32.13 -25.53 19.99
N ALA A 324 -33.12 -26.38 19.72
CA ALA A 324 -33.33 -27.62 20.47
C ALA A 324 -32.45 -28.81 20.00
N PHE A 325 -31.86 -28.77 18.80
CA PHE A 325 -31.07 -29.91 18.26
C PHE A 325 -29.55 -29.76 18.49
N GLY A 326 -29.05 -28.53 18.65
CA GLY A 326 -27.62 -28.25 18.88
C GLY A 326 -27.15 -28.51 20.32
N LEU A 327 -28.05 -28.51 21.30
CA LEU A 327 -27.70 -28.66 22.72
C LEU A 327 -27.37 -30.10 23.12
N LEU A 328 -27.78 -31.12 22.35
CA LEU A 328 -27.51 -32.52 22.67
C LEU A 328 -26.12 -33.00 22.19
N ILE A 329 -25.59 -32.38 21.12
CA ILE A 329 -24.26 -32.71 20.57
C ILE A 329 -23.14 -32.12 21.45
N PHE A 330 -23.41 -30.98 22.09
CA PHE A 330 -22.42 -30.27 22.91
C PHE A 330 -22.16 -30.92 24.28
N MET A 331 -23.11 -31.68 24.83
CA MET A 331 -22.95 -32.30 26.16
C MET A 331 -22.24 -33.67 26.15
N VAL A 332 -22.11 -34.31 24.97
CA VAL A 332 -21.56 -35.68 24.90
C VAL A 332 -20.14 -35.71 24.30
N LEU A 333 -19.80 -34.79 23.40
CA LEU A 333 -18.51 -34.83 22.68
C LEU A 333 -17.41 -33.94 23.27
N LEU A 334 -17.75 -32.90 24.04
CA LEU A 334 -16.77 -32.00 24.66
C LEU A 334 -15.88 -32.68 25.72
N PRO A 335 -16.38 -33.61 26.56
CA PRO A 335 -15.53 -34.30 27.54
C PRO A 335 -14.51 -35.27 26.92
N LEU A 336 -14.76 -35.76 25.70
CA LEU A 336 -13.87 -36.68 24.97
C LEU A 336 -12.72 -35.94 24.28
N ILE A 337 -12.92 -34.70 23.85
CA ILE A 337 -11.89 -33.88 23.19
C ILE A 337 -10.95 -33.25 24.23
N ILE A 338 -11.46 -32.86 25.39
CA ILE A 338 -10.65 -32.28 26.48
C ILE A 338 -9.71 -33.34 27.10
N GLY A 339 -10.10 -34.61 27.11
CA GLY A 339 -9.25 -35.72 27.57
C GLY A 339 -8.04 -36.04 26.67
N LEU A 340 -8.04 -35.59 25.41
CA LEU A 340 -6.95 -35.81 24.45
C LEU A 340 -5.93 -34.66 24.41
N VAL A 341 -6.23 -33.49 25.01
CA VAL A 341 -5.41 -32.27 24.93
C VAL A 341 -4.51 -32.07 26.16
N ILE A 342 -4.73 -32.80 27.27
CA ILE A 342 -3.99 -32.60 28.54
C ILE A 342 -2.67 -33.41 28.60
N ALA A 343 -2.24 -34.08 27.52
CA ALA A 343 -1.00 -34.87 27.52
C ALA A 343 0.04 -34.38 26.50
N ARG A 344 0.42 -33.09 26.57
CA ARG A 344 1.73 -32.62 26.08
C ARG A 344 2.00 -31.16 26.50
N GLU A 345 2.34 -30.97 27.77
CA GLU A 345 3.17 -29.84 28.18
C GLU A 345 4.62 -30.35 28.24
N GLU A 346 5.46 -29.87 27.33
CA GLU A 346 6.90 -29.77 27.55
C GLU A 346 7.43 -28.54 26.79
N GLU A 347 7.88 -27.59 27.62
CA GLU A 347 8.86 -26.53 27.40
C GLU A 347 8.69 -25.51 26.26
N MET A 348 8.32 -24.30 26.70
CA MET A 348 8.36 -23.04 26.01
C MET A 348 9.82 -22.53 25.91
N THR A 349 10.37 -22.45 24.69
CA THR A 349 11.60 -21.70 24.41
C THR A 349 11.34 -20.53 23.45
N VAL A 350 11.54 -19.33 23.99
CA VAL A 350 12.08 -18.07 23.43
C VAL A 350 12.03 -17.85 21.89
N ASP A 351 11.27 -16.81 21.53
CA ASP A 351 11.49 -15.78 20.49
C ASP A 351 12.27 -16.11 19.21
N THR A 352 11.56 -16.23 18.08
CA THR A 352 11.95 -15.70 16.75
C THR A 352 10.68 -15.57 15.88
N THR A 353 10.52 -14.45 15.17
CA THR A 353 9.52 -14.30 14.08
C THR A 353 9.75 -15.37 13.02
N PRO A 354 8.75 -16.18 12.58
CA PRO A 354 9.06 -17.32 11.76
C PRO A 354 9.11 -16.97 10.27
N GLU A 355 10.20 -17.40 9.64
CA GLU A 355 10.52 -17.49 8.20
C GLU A 355 9.44 -18.21 7.34
N THR A 356 8.34 -18.66 7.95
CA THR A 356 7.36 -19.59 7.38
C THR A 356 6.38 -18.97 6.38
N THR A 357 6.14 -17.65 6.41
CA THR A 357 5.15 -17.01 5.52
C THR A 357 5.67 -16.77 4.11
N PHE A 358 6.91 -16.27 3.97
CA PHE A 358 7.55 -16.04 2.67
C PHE A 358 7.87 -17.35 1.94
N ASP A 359 8.32 -18.37 2.68
CA ASP A 359 8.52 -19.71 2.13
C ASP A 359 7.18 -20.36 1.73
N SER A 360 6.12 -20.23 2.55
CA SER A 360 4.79 -20.71 2.19
C SER A 360 4.24 -20.06 0.92
N TYR A 361 4.37 -18.74 0.77
CA TYR A 361 3.89 -18.02 -0.41
C TYR A 361 4.68 -18.41 -1.67
N TYR A 362 6.00 -18.53 -1.56
CA TYR A 362 6.82 -18.95 -2.70
C TYR A 362 6.58 -20.41 -3.07
N ASP A 363 6.30 -21.28 -2.11
CA ASP A 363 5.95 -22.68 -2.37
C ASP A 363 4.56 -22.82 -2.99
N ASP A 364 3.61 -21.95 -2.66
CA ASP A 364 2.34 -21.85 -3.39
C ASP A 364 2.53 -21.32 -4.81
N TYR A 365 3.33 -20.26 -4.99
CA TYR A 365 3.67 -19.75 -6.31
C TYR A 365 4.34 -20.83 -7.17
N LYS A 366 5.29 -21.60 -6.61
CA LYS A 366 5.89 -22.75 -7.29
C LYS A 366 4.86 -23.82 -7.63
N ARG A 367 3.93 -24.11 -6.72
CA ARG A 367 2.88 -25.10 -6.95
C ARG A 367 2.01 -24.67 -8.13
N ASP A 368 1.54 -23.43 -8.12
CA ASP A 368 0.69 -22.85 -9.15
C ASP A 368 1.41 -22.69 -10.50
N LEU A 369 2.69 -22.29 -10.46
CA LEU A 369 3.56 -22.27 -11.63
C LEU A 369 3.73 -23.68 -12.19
N ASN A 370 3.99 -24.68 -11.34
CA ASN A 370 4.12 -26.06 -11.79
C ASN A 370 2.81 -26.60 -12.40
N VAL A 371 1.65 -26.28 -11.82
CA VAL A 371 0.33 -26.60 -12.41
C VAL A 371 0.15 -25.92 -13.77
N THR A 372 0.48 -24.62 -13.86
CA THR A 372 0.34 -23.84 -15.10
C THR A 372 1.26 -24.37 -16.19
N LEU A 373 2.50 -24.72 -15.85
CA LEU A 373 3.50 -25.24 -16.78
C LEU A 373 3.21 -26.67 -17.25
N ARG A 374 2.65 -27.52 -16.39
CA ARG A 374 2.33 -28.92 -16.74
C ARG A 374 1.00 -29.08 -17.43
N ASP A 375 -0.04 -28.48 -16.86
CA ASP A 375 -1.41 -28.79 -17.23
C ASP A 375 -1.97 -27.75 -18.22
N GLY A 376 -1.21 -26.68 -18.50
CA GLY A 376 -1.65 -25.54 -19.31
C GLY A 376 -2.81 -24.75 -18.68
N ILE A 377 -3.20 -25.11 -17.45
CA ILE A 377 -4.28 -24.49 -16.70
C ILE A 377 -3.72 -23.20 -16.10
N LYS A 378 -4.11 -22.06 -16.66
CA LYS A 378 -3.81 -20.76 -16.06
C LYS A 378 -4.44 -20.69 -14.67
N SER A 379 -3.64 -20.82 -13.62
CA SER A 379 -4.08 -20.50 -12.25
C SER A 379 -4.49 -19.03 -12.22
N GLY A 380 -5.55 -18.70 -11.46
CA GLY A 380 -6.03 -17.32 -11.29
C GLY A 380 -4.89 -16.35 -10.92
N TYR A 381 -3.91 -16.84 -10.16
CA TYR A 381 -2.72 -16.13 -9.72
C TYR A 381 -1.83 -15.61 -10.86
N LEU A 382 -1.59 -16.43 -11.91
CA LEU A 382 -0.76 -16.10 -13.08
C LEU A 382 -1.57 -15.53 -14.26
N SER A 383 -2.88 -15.31 -14.08
CA SER A 383 -3.76 -14.83 -15.15
C SER A 383 -4.06 -13.33 -15.07
N GLY A 384 -3.93 -12.73 -13.88
CA GLY A 384 -4.27 -11.32 -13.63
C GLY A 384 -3.10 -10.33 -13.70
N HIS A 385 -1.85 -10.82 -13.76
CA HIS A 385 -0.65 -10.03 -13.43
C HIS A 385 0.14 -9.45 -14.63
N HIS A 386 -0.25 -9.75 -15.86
CA HIS A 386 0.78 -9.97 -16.89
C HIS A 386 0.61 -9.13 -18.16
N ALA A 387 0.86 -7.83 -18.03
CA ALA A 387 1.24 -7.00 -19.16
C ALA A 387 2.52 -6.24 -18.79
N LEU A 388 3.68 -6.82 -19.17
CA LEU A 388 5.05 -6.25 -19.20
C LEU A 388 6.08 -6.69 -18.13
N ASP A 389 5.78 -7.60 -17.19
CA ASP A 389 6.82 -8.14 -16.30
C ASP A 389 7.66 -9.27 -16.94
N PRO A 390 8.94 -9.47 -16.53
CA PRO A 390 9.79 -10.56 -17.04
C PRO A 390 9.19 -11.96 -16.92
N GLN A 391 8.38 -12.19 -15.89
CA GLN A 391 7.66 -13.44 -15.62
C GLN A 391 6.62 -13.75 -16.71
N THR A 392 5.86 -12.75 -17.14
CA THR A 392 4.92 -12.87 -18.27
C THR A 392 5.67 -13.30 -19.51
N LYS A 393 6.74 -12.56 -19.85
CA LYS A 393 7.47 -12.75 -21.10
C LYS A 393 8.09 -14.14 -21.15
N ALA A 394 8.64 -14.60 -20.02
CA ALA A 394 9.17 -15.95 -19.88
C ALA A 394 8.08 -17.01 -20.06
N LEU A 395 6.91 -16.83 -19.44
CA LEU A 395 5.79 -17.77 -19.56
C LEU A 395 5.22 -17.81 -20.98
N ASP A 396 5.06 -16.65 -21.62
CA ASP A 396 4.60 -16.51 -23.00
C ASP A 396 5.58 -17.17 -23.97
N TRP A 397 6.88 -16.87 -23.86
CA TRP A 397 7.93 -17.53 -24.64
C TRP A 397 7.89 -19.06 -24.46
N LEU A 398 7.83 -19.53 -23.22
CA LEU A 398 7.82 -20.96 -22.89
C LEU A 398 6.57 -21.70 -23.42
N THR A 399 5.44 -21.00 -23.55
CA THR A 399 4.17 -21.59 -24.03
C THR A 399 3.92 -21.41 -25.52
N THR A 400 4.58 -20.46 -26.18
CA THR A 400 4.29 -20.08 -27.58
C THR A 400 5.46 -20.24 -28.55
N GLN A 401 6.70 -20.15 -28.07
CA GLN A 401 7.91 -20.08 -28.91
C GLN A 401 8.91 -21.21 -28.62
N ASP A 402 8.96 -21.71 -27.39
CA ASP A 402 9.87 -22.77 -27.01
C ASP A 402 9.38 -24.15 -27.49
N SER A 403 9.81 -24.54 -28.70
CA SER A 403 9.55 -25.88 -29.26
C SER A 403 10.33 -27.00 -28.54
N GLY A 404 11.38 -26.64 -27.79
CA GLY A 404 12.17 -27.54 -26.96
C GLY A 404 11.45 -27.91 -25.66
N SER A 405 10.61 -27.00 -25.16
CA SER A 405 9.66 -27.24 -24.08
C SER A 405 8.30 -27.70 -24.56
N ASN A 406 8.20 -28.27 -25.77
CA ASN A 406 7.01 -29.01 -26.20
C ASN A 406 6.46 -29.73 -24.98
N VAL A 407 5.14 -29.64 -24.75
CA VAL A 407 4.35 -30.11 -23.60
C VAL A 407 4.65 -31.57 -23.14
N THR A 408 5.59 -32.24 -23.80
CA THR A 408 6.26 -33.52 -23.57
C THR A 408 7.62 -33.50 -22.83
N THR A 409 8.19 -32.40 -22.31
CA THR A 409 9.31 -32.54 -21.34
C THR A 409 8.77 -33.15 -20.04
N ASN A 410 9.07 -34.43 -19.79
CA ASN A 410 8.45 -35.19 -18.69
C ASN A 410 8.83 -34.69 -17.28
N SER A 411 9.89 -33.88 -17.15
CA SER A 411 10.42 -33.46 -15.84
C SER A 411 10.05 -32.03 -15.47
N THR A 412 9.32 -31.86 -14.36
CA THR A 412 9.09 -30.56 -13.70
C THR A 412 10.38 -29.77 -13.49
N SER A 413 11.50 -30.44 -13.21
CA SER A 413 12.77 -29.75 -12.98
C SER A 413 13.28 -29.06 -14.23
N GLU A 414 13.06 -29.64 -15.42
CA GLU A 414 13.50 -29.05 -16.68
C GLU A 414 12.68 -27.81 -17.02
N LEU A 415 11.35 -27.89 -16.91
CA LEU A 415 10.44 -26.76 -17.11
C LEU A 415 10.74 -25.60 -16.15
N LEU A 416 10.93 -25.87 -14.86
CA LEU A 416 11.25 -24.83 -13.87
C LEU A 416 12.59 -24.14 -14.16
N GLN A 417 13.59 -24.89 -14.65
CA GLN A 417 14.89 -24.31 -15.00
C GLN A 417 14.82 -23.46 -16.27
N ARG A 418 14.11 -23.92 -17.30
CA ARG A 418 13.87 -23.13 -18.52
C ARG A 418 13.12 -21.84 -18.18
N TYR A 419 12.07 -21.94 -17.38
CA TYR A 419 11.33 -20.77 -16.88
C TYR A 419 12.23 -19.80 -16.12
N ALA A 420 12.97 -20.28 -15.11
CA ALA A 420 13.84 -19.43 -14.30
C ALA A 420 14.92 -18.72 -15.15
N MET A 421 15.52 -19.43 -16.11
CA MET A 421 16.52 -18.86 -17.01
C MET A 421 15.91 -17.86 -18.01
N ALA A 422 14.68 -18.08 -18.47
CA ALA A 422 13.96 -17.12 -19.31
C ALA A 422 13.56 -15.86 -18.54
N VAL A 423 13.10 -15.99 -17.29
CA VAL A 423 12.85 -14.84 -16.41
C VAL A 423 14.14 -14.06 -16.18
N PHE A 424 15.26 -14.75 -15.92
CA PHE A 424 16.57 -14.13 -15.80
C PHE A 424 16.95 -13.34 -17.06
N TYR A 425 16.75 -13.93 -18.25
CA TYR A 425 16.98 -13.27 -19.52
C TYR A 425 16.18 -11.96 -19.63
N TYR A 426 14.86 -12.01 -19.46
CA TYR A 426 14.03 -10.80 -19.59
C TYR A 426 14.23 -9.78 -18.47
N ALA A 427 14.47 -10.23 -17.23
CA ALA A 427 14.64 -9.35 -16.07
C ALA A 427 15.93 -8.55 -16.12
N THR A 428 16.91 -9.03 -16.88
CA THR A 428 18.21 -8.36 -17.02
C THR A 428 18.47 -7.84 -18.43
N ASP A 429 17.40 -7.65 -19.20
CA ASP A 429 17.41 -7.04 -20.54
C ASP A 429 18.17 -7.86 -21.60
N GLY A 430 17.87 -9.16 -21.65
CA GLY A 430 18.51 -10.18 -22.48
C GLY A 430 18.63 -9.85 -23.96
N ASP A 431 17.64 -9.16 -24.52
CA ASP A 431 17.63 -8.78 -25.93
C ASP A 431 18.79 -7.82 -26.29
N ASN A 432 19.32 -7.10 -25.30
CA ASN A 432 20.41 -6.16 -25.44
C ASN A 432 21.76 -6.69 -24.92
N TRP A 433 21.84 -7.94 -24.46
CA TRP A 433 23.12 -8.50 -24.03
C TRP A 433 24.07 -8.70 -25.21
N ASN A 434 25.36 -8.52 -24.94
CA ASN A 434 26.40 -8.97 -25.86
C ASN A 434 26.38 -10.50 -25.99
N ARG A 435 26.42 -11.02 -27.23
CA ARG A 435 26.50 -12.47 -27.53
C ARG A 435 25.35 -13.28 -26.90
N ASN A 436 24.11 -12.86 -27.15
CA ASN A 436 22.87 -13.44 -26.63
C ASN A 436 22.20 -14.48 -27.55
N THR A 437 22.75 -14.72 -28.73
CA THR A 437 22.12 -15.41 -29.88
C THR A 437 21.63 -16.85 -29.65
N THR A 438 22.03 -17.50 -28.56
CA THR A 438 21.65 -18.89 -28.23
C THR A 438 20.69 -19.00 -27.04
N PHE A 439 20.45 -17.90 -26.33
CA PHE A 439 19.47 -17.85 -25.25
C PHE A 439 18.06 -17.86 -25.81
N LEU A 440 17.12 -18.41 -25.04
CA LEU A 440 15.73 -18.57 -25.46
C LEU A 440 15.56 -19.39 -26.76
N SER A 441 16.54 -20.24 -27.08
CA SER A 441 16.42 -21.23 -28.16
C SER A 441 15.75 -22.52 -27.67
N ASP A 442 15.29 -23.33 -28.62
CA ASP A 442 14.69 -24.65 -28.37
C ASP A 442 15.72 -25.74 -28.00
N ALA A 443 17.01 -25.43 -28.07
CA ALA A 443 18.06 -26.31 -27.56
C ALA A 443 17.95 -26.52 -26.03
N SER A 444 18.73 -27.45 -25.49
CA SER A 444 18.81 -27.64 -24.04
C SER A 444 19.26 -26.33 -23.38
N VAL A 445 18.69 -26.01 -22.21
CA VAL A 445 19.16 -24.87 -21.40
C VAL A 445 20.65 -24.94 -21.10
N CYS A 446 21.22 -26.16 -21.10
CA CYS A 446 22.63 -26.44 -20.90
C CYS A 446 23.53 -25.98 -22.05
N ASP A 447 22.95 -25.75 -23.24
CA ASP A 447 23.67 -25.30 -24.43
C ASP A 447 23.64 -23.77 -24.58
N TRP A 448 22.81 -23.07 -23.78
CA TRP A 448 22.64 -21.62 -23.87
C TRP A 448 23.93 -20.88 -23.52
N GLY A 449 24.45 -20.08 -24.46
CA GLY A 449 25.69 -19.33 -24.33
C GLY A 449 26.98 -20.14 -24.53
N SER A 450 26.90 -21.46 -24.68
CA SER A 450 28.06 -22.38 -24.73
C SER A 450 29.06 -22.07 -25.85
N ASN A 451 28.60 -21.54 -26.99
CA ASN A 451 29.40 -21.18 -28.16
C ASN A 451 30.50 -20.13 -27.90
N TYR A 452 30.44 -19.43 -26.75
CA TYR A 452 31.37 -18.35 -26.43
C TYR A 452 32.34 -18.69 -25.29
N GLY A 453 32.40 -19.96 -24.86
CA GLY A 453 33.23 -20.40 -23.73
C GLY A 453 32.68 -20.02 -22.34
N ASP A 454 31.67 -19.14 -22.31
CA ASP A 454 30.96 -18.64 -21.14
C ASP A 454 29.46 -18.67 -21.40
N GLY A 455 28.72 -19.47 -20.62
CA GLY A 455 27.29 -19.72 -20.79
C GLY A 455 26.72 -20.51 -19.60
N VAL A 456 25.61 -21.20 -19.82
CA VAL A 456 24.99 -22.11 -18.85
C VAL A 456 25.77 -23.42 -18.81
N THR A 457 25.88 -24.04 -17.64
CA THR A 457 26.54 -25.33 -17.45
C THR A 457 25.66 -26.22 -16.59
N CYS A 458 25.55 -27.49 -16.96
CA CYS A 458 24.72 -28.47 -16.27
C CYS A 458 25.54 -29.64 -15.73
N ASN A 459 24.99 -30.35 -14.74
CA ASN A 459 25.49 -31.65 -14.32
C ASN A 459 25.07 -32.77 -15.30
N GLY A 460 25.54 -34.00 -15.05
CA GLY A 460 25.20 -35.17 -15.87
C GLY A 460 23.71 -35.56 -15.87
N ALA A 461 22.89 -34.95 -15.01
CA ALA A 461 21.43 -35.11 -15.00
C ALA A 461 20.71 -33.95 -15.75
N GLY A 462 21.44 -33.07 -16.43
CA GLY A 462 20.88 -31.94 -17.17
C GLY A 462 20.37 -30.80 -16.28
N GLN A 463 20.78 -30.73 -15.01
CA GLN A 463 20.39 -29.64 -14.11
C GLN A 463 21.44 -28.54 -14.14
N VAL A 464 21.00 -27.28 -14.25
CA VAL A 464 21.81 -26.07 -14.22
C VAL A 464 22.59 -26.00 -12.91
N THR A 465 23.91 -25.98 -13.05
CA THR A 465 24.88 -25.91 -11.95
C THR A 465 25.63 -24.60 -11.93
N SER A 466 25.82 -23.94 -13.08
CA SER A 466 26.36 -22.59 -13.10
C SER A 466 25.95 -21.84 -14.35
N PHE A 467 26.03 -20.53 -14.30
CA PHE A 467 26.03 -19.71 -15.51
C PHE A 467 27.09 -18.60 -15.41
N ARG A 468 27.83 -18.41 -16.51
CA ARG A 468 28.91 -17.42 -16.62
C ARG A 468 28.55 -16.40 -17.68
N LEU A 469 28.18 -15.20 -17.25
CA LEU A 469 27.75 -14.10 -18.13
C LEU A 469 28.50 -12.82 -17.76
N PHE A 470 29.82 -12.95 -17.64
CA PHE A 470 30.72 -11.83 -17.38
C PHE A 470 30.71 -10.83 -18.54
N ASN A 471 30.62 -9.54 -18.23
CA ASN A 471 30.73 -8.46 -19.22
C ASN A 471 29.83 -8.65 -20.46
N ARG A 472 28.56 -8.96 -20.20
CA ARG A 472 27.53 -9.10 -21.24
C ARG A 472 26.57 -7.91 -21.30
N GLY A 473 26.72 -6.91 -20.44
CA GLY A 473 25.88 -5.71 -20.41
C GLY A 473 24.53 -5.96 -19.75
N LEU A 474 24.44 -6.93 -18.83
CA LEU A 474 23.21 -7.21 -18.08
C LEU A 474 22.83 -5.97 -17.26
N THR A 475 21.57 -5.57 -17.32
CA THR A 475 21.01 -4.48 -16.50
C THR A 475 19.93 -5.03 -15.56
N GLY A 476 19.16 -4.20 -14.87
CA GLY A 476 18.04 -4.68 -14.05
C GLY A 476 18.47 -5.36 -12.75
N SER A 477 17.59 -6.10 -12.09
CA SER A 477 17.91 -6.86 -10.87
C SER A 477 17.85 -8.36 -11.12
N LEU A 478 18.57 -9.12 -10.31
CA LEU A 478 18.40 -10.57 -10.31
C LEU A 478 16.98 -10.95 -9.89
N PRO A 479 16.26 -11.79 -10.67
CA PRO A 479 14.90 -12.18 -10.33
C PRO A 479 14.87 -13.23 -9.21
N SER A 480 13.77 -13.28 -8.45
CA SER A 480 13.59 -14.24 -7.35
C SER A 480 13.58 -15.71 -7.81
N GLU A 481 13.24 -15.92 -9.08
CA GLU A 481 13.12 -17.18 -9.79
C GLU A 481 14.48 -17.88 -9.94
N ILE A 482 15.60 -17.17 -9.72
CA ILE A 482 16.91 -17.79 -9.56
C ILE A 482 16.89 -18.87 -8.47
N GLY A 483 16.07 -18.69 -7.43
CA GLY A 483 15.87 -19.65 -6.34
C GLY A 483 15.22 -20.98 -6.75
N LEU A 484 14.70 -21.10 -7.98
CA LEU A 484 14.20 -22.35 -8.56
C LEU A 484 15.33 -23.28 -9.01
N LEU A 485 16.53 -22.73 -9.23
CA LEU A 485 17.72 -23.47 -9.69
C LEU A 485 18.42 -24.14 -8.50
N PHE A 486 17.78 -25.13 -7.86
CA PHE A 486 18.28 -25.76 -6.62
C PHE A 486 19.64 -26.46 -6.75
N SER A 487 20.05 -26.83 -7.96
CA SER A 487 21.35 -27.46 -8.24
C SER A 487 22.46 -26.45 -8.51
N LEU A 488 22.16 -25.16 -8.46
CA LEU A 488 23.11 -24.09 -8.76
C LEU A 488 24.22 -24.04 -7.70
N ARG A 489 25.46 -24.04 -8.20
CA ARG A 489 26.72 -23.95 -7.47
C ARG A 489 27.46 -22.66 -7.78
N GLY A 490 27.34 -22.11 -8.99
CA GLY A 490 28.09 -20.91 -9.38
C GLY A 490 27.28 -19.87 -10.15
N ILE A 491 27.30 -18.62 -9.68
CA ILE A 491 26.76 -17.45 -10.37
C ILE A 491 27.91 -16.49 -10.68
N PHE A 492 28.20 -16.28 -11.98
CA PHE A 492 29.31 -15.43 -12.41
C PHE A 492 28.82 -14.30 -13.31
N LEU A 493 28.57 -13.13 -12.72
CA LEU A 493 27.96 -11.97 -13.36
C LEU A 493 28.76 -10.68 -13.13
N SER A 494 30.04 -10.79 -12.78
CA SER A 494 30.90 -9.63 -12.62
C SER A 494 31.00 -8.79 -13.91
N MET A 495 31.29 -7.50 -13.75
CA MET A 495 31.42 -6.54 -14.86
C MET A 495 30.14 -6.37 -15.69
N ASN A 496 28.99 -6.21 -15.02
CA ASN A 496 27.73 -5.86 -15.66
C ASN A 496 27.12 -4.61 -14.98
N ASN A 497 25.84 -4.32 -15.19
CA ASN A 497 25.10 -3.20 -14.60
C ASN A 497 23.91 -3.70 -13.77
N ILE A 498 24.09 -4.81 -13.05
CA ILE A 498 23.05 -5.39 -12.19
C ILE A 498 22.84 -4.50 -10.97
N THR A 499 21.57 -4.25 -10.64
CA THR A 499 21.13 -3.26 -9.63
C THR A 499 20.65 -3.86 -8.32
N GLY A 500 20.47 -5.18 -8.21
CA GLY A 500 20.03 -5.76 -6.92
C GLY A 500 20.06 -7.29 -6.84
N ILE A 501 20.08 -7.78 -5.60
CA ILE A 501 20.12 -9.20 -5.23
C ILE A 501 18.78 -9.56 -4.53
N PRO A 502 18.02 -10.57 -5.00
CA PRO A 502 16.75 -10.93 -4.38
C PRO A 502 17.00 -11.70 -3.07
N SER A 503 16.08 -11.58 -2.12
CA SER A 503 16.10 -12.38 -0.89
C SER A 503 16.07 -13.89 -1.16
N ARG A 504 15.56 -14.32 -2.33
CA ARG A 504 15.53 -15.73 -2.73
C ARG A 504 16.91 -16.31 -3.06
N ILE A 505 17.97 -15.49 -3.14
CA ILE A 505 19.34 -16.01 -3.23
C ILE A 505 19.63 -17.02 -2.10
N GLY A 506 19.10 -16.79 -0.89
CA GLY A 506 19.28 -17.67 0.26
C GLY A 506 18.65 -19.06 0.15
N SER A 507 17.82 -19.34 -0.87
CA SER A 507 17.31 -20.69 -1.11
C SER A 507 18.32 -21.59 -1.84
N LEU A 508 19.38 -21.02 -2.41
CA LEU A 508 20.42 -21.72 -3.16
C LEU A 508 21.43 -22.38 -2.21
N ARG A 509 20.99 -23.38 -1.46
CA ARG A 509 21.82 -24.04 -0.43
C ARG A 509 23.08 -24.72 -0.97
N ASN A 510 23.12 -25.02 -2.27
CA ASN A 510 24.27 -25.62 -2.94
C ASN A 510 25.21 -24.59 -3.57
N LEU A 511 24.94 -23.29 -3.43
CA LEU A 511 25.78 -22.25 -4.03
C LEU A 511 27.16 -22.23 -3.35
N GLU A 512 28.20 -22.35 -4.16
CA GLU A 512 29.62 -22.37 -3.81
C GLU A 512 30.27 -21.03 -4.22
N ASP A 513 29.94 -20.50 -5.40
CA ASP A 513 30.54 -19.29 -5.96
C ASP A 513 29.49 -18.22 -6.31
N LEU A 514 29.65 -17.00 -5.75
CA LEU A 514 28.82 -15.84 -6.07
C LEU A 514 29.67 -14.63 -6.46
N TYR A 515 29.73 -14.33 -7.77
CA TYR A 515 30.59 -13.31 -8.35
C TYR A 515 29.73 -12.20 -8.97
N LEU A 516 29.63 -11.08 -8.26
CA LEU A 516 28.85 -9.89 -8.61
C LEU A 516 29.69 -8.60 -8.59
N SER A 517 31.02 -8.71 -8.54
CA SER A 517 31.90 -7.55 -8.49
C SER A 517 31.77 -6.68 -9.74
N ARG A 518 31.97 -5.36 -9.63
CA ARG A 518 31.83 -4.40 -10.76
C ARG A 518 30.42 -4.44 -11.36
N ASN A 519 29.43 -4.14 -10.53
CA ASN A 519 28.04 -3.95 -10.90
C ASN A 519 27.51 -2.63 -10.30
N ASP A 520 26.24 -2.33 -10.52
CA ASP A 520 25.56 -1.15 -9.98
C ASP A 520 24.61 -1.52 -8.82
N LEU A 521 24.99 -2.51 -7.99
CA LEU A 521 24.11 -3.02 -6.94
C LEU A 521 23.66 -1.90 -5.99
N LEU A 522 22.34 -1.78 -5.82
CA LEU A 522 21.67 -0.77 -5.03
C LEU A 522 21.13 -1.38 -3.73
N GLY A 523 21.13 -0.59 -2.65
CA GLY A 523 20.49 -0.95 -1.40
C GLY A 523 21.28 -1.99 -0.58
N GLY A 524 20.59 -2.58 0.39
CA GLY A 524 21.16 -3.50 1.37
C GLY A 524 21.36 -4.93 0.84
N ILE A 525 22.41 -5.60 1.29
CA ILE A 525 22.57 -7.05 1.13
C ILE A 525 21.41 -7.77 1.85
N PRO A 526 20.71 -8.73 1.20
CA PRO A 526 19.60 -9.42 1.83
C PRO A 526 20.09 -10.34 2.96
N GLU A 527 19.46 -10.28 4.15
CA GLU A 527 19.81 -11.11 5.31
C GLU A 527 19.84 -12.61 5.00
N SER A 528 19.03 -13.05 4.04
CA SER A 528 18.94 -14.44 3.59
C SER A 528 20.25 -14.95 2.95
N ILE A 529 21.20 -14.08 2.60
CA ILE A 529 22.52 -14.49 2.14
C ILE A 529 23.23 -15.37 3.18
N SER A 530 22.93 -15.17 4.48
CA SER A 530 23.43 -16.00 5.57
C SER A 530 23.04 -17.49 5.48
N LYS A 531 22.01 -17.82 4.69
CA LYS A 531 21.55 -19.20 4.45
C LYS A 531 22.41 -19.97 3.44
N LEU A 532 23.35 -19.31 2.76
CA LEU A 532 24.25 -19.91 1.78
C LEU A 532 25.38 -20.69 2.46
N ARG A 533 25.03 -21.82 3.09
CA ARG A 533 25.95 -22.62 3.93
C ARG A 533 27.12 -23.26 3.17
N ASN A 534 27.00 -23.40 1.86
CA ASN A 534 28.04 -24.00 1.02
C ASN A 534 28.91 -22.97 0.32
N LEU A 535 28.69 -21.67 0.55
CA LEU A 535 29.42 -20.61 -0.14
C LEU A 535 30.91 -20.66 0.22
N GLU A 536 31.74 -20.75 -0.80
CA GLU A 536 33.20 -20.81 -0.71
C GLU A 536 33.82 -19.51 -1.21
N SER A 537 33.22 -18.85 -2.21
CA SER A 537 33.74 -17.62 -2.79
C SER A 537 32.63 -16.57 -2.96
N LEU A 538 32.85 -15.36 -2.45
CA LEU A 538 31.97 -14.20 -2.62
C LEU A 538 32.78 -13.02 -3.16
N HIS A 539 32.43 -12.51 -4.33
CA HIS A 539 33.04 -11.33 -4.92
C HIS A 539 31.98 -10.27 -5.17
N ILE A 540 31.97 -9.20 -4.36
CA ILE A 540 30.99 -8.10 -4.44
C ILE A 540 31.65 -6.71 -4.45
N GLN A 541 32.98 -6.65 -4.48
CA GLN A 541 33.73 -5.40 -4.57
C GLN A 541 33.42 -4.61 -5.85
N ASP A 542 33.78 -3.34 -5.85
CA ASP A 542 33.49 -2.38 -6.92
C ASP A 542 31.96 -2.23 -7.19
N ASN A 543 31.16 -2.15 -6.12
CA ASN A 543 29.72 -1.86 -6.20
C ASN A 543 29.40 -0.59 -5.40
N PRO A 544 29.46 0.60 -6.02
CA PRO A 544 29.57 1.88 -5.29
C PRO A 544 28.34 2.22 -4.45
N ARG A 545 27.17 1.66 -4.76
CA ARG A 545 25.89 1.94 -4.08
C ARG A 545 25.41 0.81 -3.17
N LEU A 546 26.16 -0.29 -3.07
CA LEU A 546 25.83 -1.41 -2.21
C LEU A 546 26.06 -1.05 -0.74
N THR A 547 25.08 -1.35 0.11
CA THR A 547 25.16 -1.20 1.57
C THR A 547 24.77 -2.51 2.26
N GLY A 548 24.88 -2.58 3.58
CA GLY A 548 24.37 -3.69 4.38
C GLY A 548 25.46 -4.47 5.11
N ASP A 549 25.02 -5.55 5.75
CA ASP A 549 25.83 -6.33 6.69
C ASP A 549 25.98 -7.80 6.22
N LEU A 550 27.22 -8.23 6.01
CA LEU A 550 27.59 -9.61 5.68
C LEU A 550 28.00 -10.44 6.90
N ASP A 551 28.11 -9.87 8.09
CA ASP A 551 28.51 -10.62 9.28
C ASP A 551 27.59 -11.80 9.62
N PRO A 552 26.26 -11.73 9.37
CA PRO A 552 25.39 -12.90 9.49
C PRO A 552 25.82 -14.08 8.60
N LEU A 553 26.38 -13.80 7.41
CA LEU A 553 26.98 -14.83 6.56
C LEU A 553 28.31 -15.31 7.15
N CYS A 554 29.15 -14.39 7.61
CA CYS A 554 30.47 -14.71 8.17
C CYS A 554 30.42 -15.70 9.35
N SER A 555 29.31 -15.74 10.07
CA SER A 555 29.08 -16.71 11.15
C SER A 555 28.87 -18.16 10.67
N ASN A 556 28.61 -18.37 9.38
CA ASN A 556 28.16 -19.65 8.81
C ASN A 556 29.04 -20.18 7.67
N VAL A 557 30.06 -19.43 7.23
CA VAL A 557 30.93 -19.80 6.10
C VAL A 557 32.00 -20.82 6.48
N LYS A 558 32.46 -21.60 5.48
CA LYS A 558 33.51 -22.60 5.65
C LYS A 558 34.88 -21.96 5.99
N PRO A 559 35.82 -22.69 6.63
CA PRO A 559 37.15 -22.15 6.96
C PRO A 559 37.95 -21.60 5.77
N PHE A 560 37.74 -22.18 4.58
CA PHE A 560 38.40 -21.78 3.35
C PHE A 560 37.67 -20.69 2.56
N PHE A 561 36.60 -20.12 3.12
CA PHE A 561 35.83 -19.06 2.48
C PHE A 561 36.72 -17.88 2.06
N TYR A 562 36.46 -17.38 0.86
CA TYR A 562 37.10 -16.21 0.28
C TYR A 562 36.05 -15.14 -0.01
N GLY A 563 36.02 -14.09 0.81
CA GLY A 563 35.18 -12.91 0.58
C GLY A 563 36.00 -11.73 0.05
N ALA A 564 35.49 -11.07 -0.99
CA ALA A 564 36.01 -9.83 -1.54
C ALA A 564 34.90 -8.76 -1.59
N ALA A 565 35.12 -7.62 -0.92
CA ALA A 565 34.14 -6.54 -0.78
C ALA A 565 34.82 -5.16 -0.63
N ASP A 566 34.05 -4.08 -0.72
CA ASP A 566 34.56 -2.71 -0.52
C ASP A 566 34.57 -2.34 0.98
N CYS A 567 35.35 -3.08 1.79
CA CYS A 567 35.28 -3.05 3.26
C CYS A 567 35.61 -1.69 3.91
N LYS A 568 36.19 -0.75 3.17
CA LYS A 568 36.48 0.61 3.66
C LYS A 568 35.26 1.52 3.62
N LYS A 569 34.15 1.08 2.99
CA LYS A 569 32.91 1.82 2.92
C LYS A 569 32.17 1.73 4.26
N PRO A 570 31.77 2.86 4.89
CA PRO A 570 31.15 2.84 6.22
C PRO A 570 29.81 2.09 6.26
N ASP A 571 29.11 2.03 5.13
CA ASP A 571 27.78 1.43 5.03
C ASP A 571 27.83 -0.05 4.57
N LEU A 572 29.00 -0.68 4.52
CA LEU A 572 29.18 -2.08 4.13
C LEU A 572 30.06 -2.82 5.15
N ILE A 573 29.48 -3.77 5.88
CA ILE A 573 30.16 -4.52 6.93
C ILE A 573 30.44 -5.94 6.42
N CYS A 574 31.70 -6.40 6.54
CA CYS A 574 32.08 -7.79 6.24
C CYS A 574 33.35 -8.21 7.00
N SER A 575 33.19 -8.87 8.14
CA SER A 575 34.28 -9.36 8.99
C SER A 575 35.07 -10.53 8.41
N CYS A 576 34.46 -11.34 7.55
CA CYS A 576 35.09 -12.50 6.89
C CYS A 576 35.67 -12.21 5.51
N CYS A 577 35.56 -10.97 5.01
CA CYS A 577 36.13 -10.58 3.71
C CYS A 577 37.65 -10.43 3.83
N LYS A 578 38.39 -11.23 3.07
CA LYS A 578 39.87 -11.26 3.06
C LYS A 578 40.47 -10.26 2.09
N ALA A 579 39.72 -9.88 1.05
CA ALA A 579 40.16 -8.91 0.05
C ALA A 579 39.28 -7.66 0.10
N CYS A 580 39.87 -6.54 0.52
CA CYS A 580 39.19 -5.25 0.63
C CYS A 580 39.77 -4.27 -0.40
N SER A 581 38.95 -3.83 -1.35
CA SER A 581 39.31 -2.83 -2.37
C SER A 581 39.45 -1.44 -1.74
#